data_AF-A0A3B3XWC9-F1
#
_entry.id   AF-A0A3B3XWC9-F1
#
_cell.length_a   1.000
_cell.length_b   1.000
_cell.length_c   1.000
_cell.angle_alpha   90.00
_cell.angle_beta   90.00
_cell.angle_gamma   90.00
#
_symmetry.space_group_name_H-M   'P 1'
#
loop_
_entity.id
_entity.type
_entity.pdbx_description
1 polymer ?
#
loop_
_entity_poly.entity_id
_entity_poly.type
_entity_poly.pdbx_seq_one_letter_code
_entity_poly.pdbx_strand_id
1 'polypeptide(L)'
;MRKVLHRTVKRAYRCLAFFLYYYSYDFNESESDAPPTTYLPEGFTYLPSQVCPEKLPSMKGRLEVNMSEISLEEVERSLLEREPTMALGGFWKPKDCLPRWKVAILVPFRNRHEHLPILLRHLVPVLQKQRLQFALYVIEQGGTEPFNRAMLFNVGFKEAIKDLDWDCLIFHDVDHLMENDRNYYGCTDMPRHFAVKLDKYSYMLPYNEFFGGVSGLMVKQFKRINGFPNAFWGWGGEDDDLWNRVQFANYSVSRPHGDLGRYMSIPHHHRGEAQFLGRYSLLRHSKERQKVDGLNNLNYSPLISRSRLFTNITVSLSRKLAPVADY
;
A
#
# COMPACT_ATOMS: atom_id res chain seq x y z
N MET A 1 -49.92 -3.34 7.68
CA MET A 1 -49.10 -3.17 6.45
C MET A 1 -48.05 -4.28 6.27
N ARG A 2 -48.46 -5.56 6.22
CA ARG A 2 -47.54 -6.72 6.00
C ARG A 2 -48.00 -7.70 4.92
N LYS A 3 -49.00 -7.33 4.11
CA LYS A 3 -49.53 -8.19 3.01
C LYS A 3 -49.45 -7.59 1.61
N VAL A 4 -48.87 -6.40 1.44
CA VAL A 4 -48.71 -5.75 0.11
C VAL A 4 -47.28 -5.88 -0.46
N LEU A 5 -46.27 -6.19 0.37
CA LEU A 5 -44.88 -6.29 -0.11
C LEU A 5 -44.53 -7.63 -0.79
N HIS A 6 -45.37 -8.67 -0.63
CA HIS A 6 -45.05 -10.01 -1.14
C HIS A 6 -45.48 -10.26 -2.61
N ARG A 7 -46.29 -9.37 -3.19
CA ARG A 7 -46.71 -9.46 -4.60
C ARG A 7 -45.83 -8.66 -5.57
N THR A 8 -45.11 -7.66 -5.10
CA THR A 8 -44.21 -6.83 -5.94
C THR A 8 -42.87 -7.53 -6.21
N VAL A 9 -42.40 -8.37 -5.27
CA VAL A 9 -41.10 -9.05 -5.40
C VAL A 9 -41.13 -10.19 -6.44
N LYS A 10 -42.24 -10.95 -6.57
CA LYS A 10 -42.33 -12.06 -7.53
C LYS A 10 -42.43 -11.64 -9.02
N ARG A 11 -42.76 -10.37 -9.32
CA ARG A 11 -42.80 -9.86 -10.70
C ARG A 11 -41.43 -9.35 -11.19
N ALA A 12 -40.55 -8.91 -10.29
CA ALA A 12 -39.20 -8.47 -10.64
C ALA A 12 -38.26 -9.64 -11.01
N TYR A 13 -38.42 -10.81 -10.36
CA TYR A 13 -37.60 -12.00 -10.65
C TYR A 13 -37.91 -12.70 -11.98
N ARG A 14 -39.04 -12.41 -12.63
CA ARG A 14 -39.34 -12.94 -13.98
C ARG A 14 -38.87 -12.04 -15.12
N CYS A 15 -38.66 -10.74 -14.87
CA CYS A 15 -38.08 -9.83 -15.88
C CYS A 15 -36.55 -9.84 -15.90
N LEU A 16 -35.86 -10.15 -14.78
CA LEU A 16 -34.39 -10.27 -14.78
C LEU A 16 -33.87 -11.52 -15.51
N ALA A 17 -34.66 -12.59 -15.56
CA ALA A 17 -34.28 -13.82 -16.26
C ALA A 17 -34.31 -13.69 -17.80
N PHE A 18 -35.01 -12.69 -18.34
CA PHE A 18 -35.11 -12.47 -19.79
C PHE A 18 -34.02 -11.54 -20.35
N PHE A 19 -33.34 -10.76 -19.51
CA PHE A 19 -32.25 -9.87 -19.93
C PHE A 19 -30.85 -10.51 -19.83
N LEU A 20 -30.71 -11.62 -19.10
CA LEU A 20 -29.43 -12.33 -18.96
C LEU A 20 -29.12 -13.28 -20.14
N TYR A 21 -29.98 -13.34 -21.17
CA TYR A 21 -29.82 -14.27 -22.30
C TYR A 21 -29.27 -13.62 -23.58
N TYR A 22 -28.95 -12.32 -23.61
CA TYR A 22 -28.62 -11.62 -24.87
C TYR A 22 -27.31 -10.82 -24.92
N TYR A 23 -26.41 -10.96 -23.95
CA TYR A 23 -25.05 -10.42 -24.07
C TYR A 23 -24.00 -11.39 -23.55
N SER A 24 -23.85 -12.51 -24.26
CA SER A 24 -22.62 -13.30 -24.29
C SER A 24 -21.80 -12.77 -25.46
N TYR A 25 -20.99 -11.73 -25.22
CA TYR A 25 -20.01 -11.28 -26.18
C TYR A 25 -18.67 -11.90 -25.79
N ASP A 26 -18.25 -12.90 -26.57
CA ASP A 26 -16.94 -13.52 -26.50
C ASP A 26 -15.86 -12.45 -26.66
N PHE A 27 -15.10 -12.20 -25.59
CA PHE A 27 -13.83 -11.48 -25.69
C PHE A 27 -12.74 -12.50 -25.93
N ASN A 28 -12.45 -12.71 -27.21
CA ASN A 28 -11.31 -13.46 -27.70
C ASN A 28 -10.09 -12.54 -27.61
N GLU A 29 -9.47 -12.44 -26.43
CA GLU A 29 -8.15 -11.83 -26.29
C GLU A 29 -7.10 -12.89 -26.64
N SER A 30 -6.48 -12.70 -27.81
CA SER A 30 -5.29 -13.44 -28.22
C SER A 30 -4.22 -13.27 -27.14
N GLU A 31 -3.90 -14.36 -26.43
CA GLU A 31 -2.67 -14.52 -25.67
C GLU A 31 -1.50 -14.08 -26.53
N SER A 32 -0.80 -13.03 -26.12
CA SER A 32 0.53 -12.77 -26.65
C SER A 32 1.43 -13.92 -26.18
N ASP A 33 1.98 -14.69 -27.12
CA ASP A 33 2.96 -15.79 -27.00
C ASP A 33 4.29 -15.37 -26.33
N ALA A 34 4.24 -14.79 -25.14
CA ALA A 34 5.40 -14.73 -24.25
C ALA A 34 5.24 -15.85 -23.22
N PRO A 35 6.15 -16.83 -23.14
CA PRO A 35 6.05 -17.85 -22.11
C PRO A 35 5.99 -17.16 -20.74
N PRO A 36 5.04 -17.53 -19.85
CA PRO A 36 5.04 -16.99 -18.51
C PRO A 36 6.41 -17.32 -17.93
N THR A 37 7.20 -16.31 -17.56
CA THR A 37 8.51 -16.54 -16.94
C THR A 37 8.30 -17.46 -15.75
N THR A 38 8.69 -18.73 -15.94
CA THR A 38 8.51 -19.79 -14.97
C THR A 38 9.41 -19.48 -13.78
N TYR A 39 8.96 -19.82 -12.57
CA TYR A 39 9.83 -19.76 -11.39
C TYR A 39 11.10 -20.54 -11.69
N LEU A 40 12.24 -20.04 -11.20
CA LEU A 40 13.50 -20.76 -11.37
C LEU A 40 13.40 -22.16 -10.73
N PRO A 41 14.09 -23.16 -11.27
CA PRO A 41 14.09 -24.51 -10.70
C PRO A 41 14.67 -24.51 -9.28
N GLU A 42 14.22 -25.44 -8.45
CA GLU A 42 14.81 -25.65 -7.12
C GLU A 42 16.31 -25.93 -7.25
N GLY A 43 17.12 -25.29 -6.40
CA GLY A 43 18.57 -25.40 -6.45
C GLY A 43 19.27 -24.51 -7.49
N PHE A 44 18.54 -23.68 -8.25
CA PHE A 44 19.17 -22.66 -9.10
C PHE A 44 20.01 -21.70 -8.26
N THR A 45 21.29 -21.60 -8.57
CA THR A 45 22.25 -20.69 -7.93
C THR A 45 22.57 -19.55 -8.89
N TYR A 46 22.41 -18.32 -8.40
CA TYR A 46 22.86 -17.11 -9.07
C TYR A 46 24.11 -16.56 -8.38
N LEU A 47 24.92 -15.79 -9.11
CA LEU A 47 26.15 -15.20 -8.59
C LEU A 47 25.86 -13.86 -7.89
N PRO A 48 26.66 -13.46 -6.89
CA PRO A 48 26.55 -12.15 -6.24
C PRO A 48 26.62 -10.95 -7.20
N SER A 49 27.25 -11.11 -8.36
CA SER A 49 27.35 -10.09 -9.41
C SER A 49 26.16 -10.05 -10.37
N GLN A 50 25.23 -11.01 -10.29
CA GLN A 50 24.04 -11.06 -11.15
C GLN A 50 22.87 -10.37 -10.50
N VAL A 51 21.99 -9.78 -11.32
CA VAL A 51 20.74 -9.18 -10.85
C VAL A 51 19.84 -10.26 -10.26
N CYS A 52 19.26 -9.99 -9.09
CA CYS A 52 18.35 -10.91 -8.42
C CYS A 52 17.16 -11.27 -9.35
N PRO A 53 16.79 -12.55 -9.44
CA PRO A 53 15.58 -12.97 -10.14
C PRO A 53 14.32 -12.40 -9.47
N GLU A 54 13.32 -12.03 -10.26
CA GLU A 54 12.04 -11.53 -9.74
C GLU A 54 11.14 -12.64 -9.17
N LYS A 55 11.32 -13.87 -9.66
CA LYS A 55 10.53 -15.05 -9.30
C LYS A 55 11.45 -16.15 -8.79
N LEU A 56 11.52 -16.27 -7.47
CA LEU A 56 12.36 -17.27 -6.80
C LEU A 56 11.53 -18.48 -6.34
N PRO A 57 12.08 -19.70 -6.39
CA PRO A 57 11.39 -20.90 -5.90
C PRO A 57 11.11 -20.84 -4.40
N SER A 58 11.86 -20.03 -3.64
CA SER A 58 11.61 -19.76 -2.21
C SER A 58 10.28 -19.02 -1.93
N MET A 59 9.66 -18.45 -2.96
CA MET A 59 8.36 -17.78 -2.89
C MET A 59 7.24 -18.83 -2.98
N LYS A 60 6.72 -19.22 -1.82
CA LYS A 60 5.79 -20.35 -1.67
C LYS A 60 4.39 -20.05 -2.17
N GLY A 61 4.08 -18.79 -2.45
CA GLY A 61 2.74 -18.35 -2.76
C GLY A 61 1.99 -18.04 -1.48
N ARG A 62 0.91 -18.78 -1.21
CA ARG A 62 0.02 -18.53 -0.06
C ARG A 62 0.79 -18.57 1.27
N LEU A 63 0.58 -17.55 2.08
CA LEU A 63 1.14 -17.38 3.41
C LEU A 63 0.07 -17.63 4.47
N GLU A 64 0.48 -18.22 5.59
CA GLU A 64 -0.32 -18.21 6.81
C GLU A 64 -0.11 -16.86 7.51
N VAL A 65 -1.19 -16.17 7.84
CA VAL A 65 -1.13 -14.86 8.47
C VAL A 65 -1.31 -15.01 9.98
N ASN A 66 -0.23 -14.77 10.73
CA ASN A 66 -0.26 -14.79 12.18
C ASN A 66 -0.55 -13.39 12.73
N MET A 67 -1.76 -13.20 13.28
CA MET A 67 -2.21 -11.95 13.90
C MET A 67 -2.07 -11.91 15.43
N SER A 68 -1.45 -12.92 16.04
CA SER A 68 -1.28 -12.93 17.50
C SER A 68 -0.39 -11.76 17.93
N GLU A 69 -0.87 -11.00 18.91
CA GLU A 69 -0.12 -9.90 19.53
C GLU A 69 1.23 -10.39 20.05
N ILE A 70 2.23 -9.53 19.89
CA ILE A 70 3.61 -9.80 20.26
C ILE A 70 4.31 -8.47 20.49
N SER A 71 5.26 -8.42 21.44
CA SER A 71 5.99 -7.18 21.69
C SER A 71 6.95 -6.87 20.54
N LEU A 72 7.27 -5.59 20.37
CA LEU A 72 8.22 -5.17 19.33
C LEU A 72 9.61 -5.75 19.59
N GLU A 73 10.01 -5.85 20.86
CA GLU A 73 11.30 -6.41 21.29
C GLU A 73 11.41 -7.89 20.94
N GLU A 74 10.33 -8.65 21.09
CA GLU A 74 10.31 -10.07 20.75
C GLU A 74 10.35 -10.28 19.23
N VAL A 75 9.64 -9.44 18.46
CA VAL A 75 9.74 -9.45 17.00
C VAL A 75 11.16 -9.13 16.54
N GLU A 76 11.76 -8.06 17.08
CA GLU A 76 13.14 -7.70 16.76
C GLU A 76 14.12 -8.83 17.06
N ARG A 77 14.06 -9.41 18.26
CA ARG A 77 14.88 -10.57 18.64
C ARG A 77 14.69 -11.73 17.66
N SER A 78 13.45 -12.14 17.39
CA SER A 78 13.16 -13.29 16.52
C SER A 78 13.63 -13.09 15.07
N LEU A 79 13.49 -11.88 14.53
CA LEU A 79 13.94 -11.54 13.18
C LEU A 79 15.47 -11.49 13.09
N LEU A 80 16.14 -10.94 14.10
CA LEU A 80 17.60 -10.83 14.12
C LEU A 80 18.30 -12.17 14.40
N GLU A 81 17.70 -13.06 15.19
CA GLU A 81 18.17 -14.44 15.38
C GLU A 81 18.13 -15.23 14.05
N ARG A 82 17.09 -14.99 13.24
CA ARG A 82 16.91 -15.65 11.95
C ARG A 82 17.75 -15.04 10.84
N GLU A 83 17.85 -13.71 10.82
CA GLU A 83 18.54 -12.94 9.78
C GLU A 83 19.31 -11.76 10.41
N PRO A 84 20.57 -11.97 10.83
CA PRO A 84 21.34 -10.95 11.53
C PRO A 84 21.82 -9.80 10.62
N THR A 85 21.49 -9.83 9.31
CA THR A 85 21.94 -8.82 8.34
C THR A 85 21.08 -7.57 8.24
N MET A 86 19.98 -7.46 9.01
CA MET A 86 19.22 -6.21 9.14
C MET A 86 20.10 -5.09 9.73
N ALA A 87 20.31 -4.03 8.95
CA ALA A 87 21.04 -2.84 9.36
C ALA A 87 20.12 -1.83 10.06
N LEU A 88 20.71 -0.88 10.78
CA LEU A 88 19.97 0.21 11.43
C LEU A 88 19.08 0.95 10.42
N GLY A 89 17.93 1.42 10.91
CA GLY A 89 16.90 2.09 10.14
C GLY A 89 15.96 1.15 9.39
N GLY A 90 15.99 -0.16 9.69
CA GLY A 90 15.18 -1.15 8.98
C GLY A 90 15.69 -1.45 7.58
N PHE A 91 16.98 -1.18 7.33
CA PHE A 91 17.59 -1.35 6.02
C PHE A 91 18.04 -2.80 5.82
N TRP A 92 17.75 -3.35 4.64
CA TRP A 92 18.24 -4.65 4.23
C TRP A 92 18.56 -4.67 2.74
N LYS A 93 19.58 -5.47 2.37
CA LYS A 93 19.90 -5.78 0.97
C LYS A 93 20.41 -7.23 0.86
N PRO A 94 20.09 -7.95 -0.22
CA PRO A 94 20.66 -9.26 -0.46
C PRO A 94 22.18 -9.16 -0.64
N LYS A 95 22.90 -10.21 -0.20
CA LYS A 95 24.36 -10.34 -0.36
C LYS A 95 24.75 -11.36 -1.44
N ASP A 96 23.78 -12.16 -1.84
CA ASP A 96 23.89 -13.27 -2.77
C ASP A 96 23.57 -12.89 -4.22
N CYS A 97 23.03 -11.69 -4.46
CA CYS A 97 22.80 -11.10 -5.78
C CYS A 97 22.73 -9.57 -5.71
N LEU A 98 22.78 -8.91 -6.86
CA LEU A 98 22.52 -7.47 -7.00
C LEU A 98 21.00 -7.23 -6.97
N PRO A 99 20.48 -6.49 -5.98
CA PRO A 99 19.03 -6.22 -5.88
C PRO A 99 18.56 -5.47 -7.12
N ARG A 100 17.44 -5.93 -7.69
CA ARG A 100 16.84 -5.29 -8.87
C ARG A 100 16.23 -3.93 -8.55
N TRP A 101 15.63 -3.81 -7.37
CA TRP A 101 14.87 -2.65 -6.95
C TRP A 101 15.27 -2.23 -5.54
N LYS A 102 15.41 -0.91 -5.38
CA LYS A 102 15.52 -0.19 -4.11
C LYS A 102 14.14 0.35 -3.75
N VAL A 103 13.56 -0.12 -2.65
CA VAL A 103 12.18 0.18 -2.27
C VAL A 103 12.10 0.81 -0.88
N ALA A 104 11.53 2.01 -0.79
CA ALA A 104 11.18 2.60 0.51
C ALA A 104 9.74 2.22 0.88
N ILE A 105 9.56 1.54 2.01
CA ILE A 105 8.26 1.16 2.55
C ILE A 105 7.85 2.21 3.59
N LEU A 106 6.79 2.95 3.30
CA LEU A 106 6.29 4.03 4.14
C LEU A 106 5.03 3.56 4.88
N VAL A 107 5.03 3.65 6.21
CA VAL A 107 3.93 3.21 7.07
C VAL A 107 3.45 4.40 7.91
N PRO A 108 2.27 4.98 7.64
CA PRO A 108 1.73 6.07 8.44
C PRO A 108 1.20 5.49 9.75
N PHE A 109 1.48 6.16 10.88
CA PHE A 109 1.28 5.56 12.18
C PHE A 109 0.79 6.55 13.23
N ARG A 110 -0.12 6.09 14.10
CA ARG A 110 -0.45 6.73 15.38
C ARG A 110 -1.22 5.76 16.28
N ASN A 111 -0.77 5.56 17.52
CA ASN A 111 -1.47 4.75 18.54
C ASN A 111 -1.88 3.34 18.08
N ARG A 112 -1.09 2.69 17.22
CA ARG A 112 -1.32 1.30 16.74
C ARG A 112 -0.20 0.37 17.18
N HIS A 113 0.25 0.51 18.43
CA HIS A 113 1.44 -0.17 18.94
C HIS A 113 1.33 -1.71 18.94
N GLU A 114 0.12 -2.25 18.99
CA GLU A 114 -0.15 -3.70 18.86
C GLU A 114 -0.04 -4.19 17.41
N HIS A 115 -0.30 -3.33 16.43
CA HIS A 115 -0.32 -3.72 15.01
C HIS A 115 1.06 -3.74 14.37
N LEU A 116 1.91 -2.76 14.72
CA LEU A 116 3.23 -2.62 14.10
C LEU A 116 4.12 -3.87 14.28
N PRO A 117 4.21 -4.50 15.47
CA PRO A 117 4.95 -5.75 15.64
C PRO A 117 4.41 -6.88 14.76
N ILE A 118 3.09 -7.01 14.64
CA ILE A 118 2.44 -8.02 13.78
C ILE A 118 2.84 -7.80 12.33
N LEU A 119 2.77 -6.55 11.85
CA LEU A 119 3.19 -6.18 10.51
C LEU A 119 4.66 -6.51 10.26
N LEU A 120 5.56 -6.09 11.15
CA LEU A 120 7.01 -6.31 10.96
C LEU A 120 7.37 -7.79 10.96
N ARG A 121 6.78 -8.58 11.86
CA ARG A 121 6.94 -10.05 11.91
C ARG A 121 6.54 -10.70 10.59
N HIS A 122 5.49 -10.19 9.95
CA HIS A 122 4.94 -10.73 8.71
C HIS A 122 5.70 -10.23 7.46
N LEU A 123 5.91 -8.92 7.36
CA LEU A 123 6.36 -8.26 6.14
C LEU A 123 7.88 -8.41 5.92
N VAL A 124 8.70 -8.27 6.97
CA VAL A 124 10.17 -8.29 6.83
C VAL A 124 10.67 -9.58 6.16
N PRO A 125 10.26 -10.79 6.61
CA PRO A 125 10.68 -12.03 5.96
C PRO A 125 10.21 -12.14 4.50
N VAL A 126 9.06 -11.56 4.16
CA VAL A 126 8.56 -11.58 2.78
C VAL A 126 9.40 -10.70 1.87
N LEU A 127 9.72 -9.47 2.30
CA LEU A 127 10.57 -8.56 1.53
C LEU A 127 11.98 -9.14 1.31
N GLN A 128 12.53 -9.83 2.31
CA GLN A 128 13.80 -10.55 2.21
C GLN A 128 13.74 -11.69 1.19
N LYS A 129 12.67 -12.51 1.19
CA LYS A 129 12.45 -13.56 0.18
C LYS A 129 12.31 -13.00 -1.23
N GLN A 130 11.73 -11.81 -1.35
CA GLN A 130 11.61 -11.05 -2.61
C GLN A 130 12.95 -10.44 -3.08
N ARG A 131 14.04 -10.57 -2.29
CA ARG A 131 15.39 -10.06 -2.60
C ARG A 131 15.41 -8.57 -2.97
N LEU A 132 14.54 -7.79 -2.32
CA LEU A 132 14.51 -6.33 -2.47
C LEU A 132 15.64 -5.71 -1.65
N GLN A 133 16.23 -4.61 -2.13
CA GLN A 133 16.91 -3.69 -1.23
C GLN A 133 15.84 -2.75 -0.67
N PHE A 134 15.61 -2.74 0.64
CA PHE A 134 14.53 -1.96 1.21
C PHE A 134 14.92 -1.27 2.52
N ALA A 135 14.14 -0.26 2.88
CA ALA A 135 14.09 0.29 4.23
C ALA A 135 12.63 0.53 4.64
N LEU A 136 12.37 0.38 5.94
CA LEU A 136 11.06 0.60 6.54
C LEU A 136 11.05 1.95 7.28
N TYR A 137 10.10 2.80 6.94
CA TYR A 137 9.88 4.10 7.55
C TYR A 137 8.52 4.11 8.22
N VAL A 138 8.51 4.27 9.53
CA VAL A 138 7.29 4.46 10.32
C VAL A 138 7.14 5.95 10.57
N ILE A 139 6.09 6.55 9.99
CA ILE A 139 5.84 8.00 10.07
C ILE A 139 4.74 8.24 11.10
N GLU A 140 5.17 8.63 12.29
CA GLU A 140 4.32 8.79 13.46
C GLU A 140 3.76 10.22 13.55
N GLN A 141 2.43 10.35 13.58
CA GLN A 141 1.78 11.63 13.83
C GLN A 141 1.63 11.88 15.33
N GLY A 142 2.35 12.87 15.85
CA GLY A 142 2.18 13.40 17.19
C GLY A 142 1.00 14.37 17.30
N GLY A 143 0.66 14.73 18.54
CA GLY A 143 -0.39 15.70 18.85
C GLY A 143 -1.82 15.15 18.69
N THR A 144 -2.80 16.06 18.72
CA THR A 144 -4.23 15.73 18.85
C THR A 144 -5.07 16.04 17.61
N GLU A 145 -4.48 16.62 16.56
CA GLU A 145 -5.18 16.87 15.29
C GLU A 145 -5.69 15.55 14.66
N PRO A 146 -6.72 15.57 13.82
CA PRO A 146 -7.15 14.39 13.08
C PRO A 146 -6.00 13.71 12.32
N PHE A 147 -6.04 12.39 12.21
CA PHE A 147 -4.98 11.65 11.52
C PHE A 147 -4.97 12.04 10.04
N ASN A 148 -3.80 12.33 9.49
CA ASN A 148 -3.62 12.74 8.11
C ASN A 148 -2.67 11.76 7.40
N ARG A 149 -3.24 10.61 7.02
CA ARG A 149 -2.55 9.50 6.36
C ARG A 149 -1.75 9.95 5.13
N ALA A 150 -2.38 10.74 4.27
CA ALA A 150 -1.80 11.25 3.03
C ALA A 150 -0.61 12.19 3.25
N MET A 151 -0.73 13.13 4.19
CA MET A 151 0.38 14.04 4.54
C MET A 151 1.57 13.30 5.15
N LEU A 152 1.32 12.25 5.95
CA LEU A 152 2.39 11.39 6.50
C LEU A 152 3.16 10.63 5.41
N PHE A 153 2.49 10.20 4.34
CA PHE A 153 3.21 9.63 3.19
C PHE A 153 4.10 10.65 2.49
N ASN A 154 3.66 11.89 2.34
CA ASN A 154 4.51 12.95 1.78
C ASN A 154 5.72 13.24 2.67
N VAL A 155 5.55 13.25 4.00
CA VAL A 155 6.66 13.35 4.98
C VAL A 155 7.61 12.17 4.82
N GLY A 156 7.09 10.95 4.83
CA GLY A 156 7.87 9.73 4.67
C GLY A 156 8.69 9.71 3.39
N PHE A 157 8.09 10.16 2.29
CA PHE A 157 8.80 10.33 1.02
C PHE A 157 9.95 11.33 1.15
N LYS A 158 9.69 12.54 1.67
CA LYS A 158 10.72 13.60 1.78
C LYS A 158 11.87 13.19 2.70
N GLU A 159 11.64 12.38 3.72
CA GLU A 159 12.70 11.84 4.56
C GLU A 159 13.42 10.66 3.92
N ALA A 160 12.69 9.69 3.34
CA ALA A 160 13.30 8.50 2.74
C ALA A 160 14.29 8.83 1.61
N ILE A 161 13.97 9.83 0.76
CA ILE A 161 14.86 10.25 -0.34
C ILE A 161 16.16 10.93 0.12
N LYS A 162 16.30 11.24 1.41
CA LYS A 162 17.56 11.76 1.98
C LYS A 162 18.54 10.62 2.30
N ASP A 163 18.03 9.42 2.57
CA ASP A 163 18.86 8.27 2.93
C ASP A 163 19.40 7.54 1.69
N LEU A 164 18.58 7.40 0.64
CA LEU A 164 18.96 6.68 -0.58
C LEU A 164 18.17 7.17 -1.81
N ASP A 165 18.74 6.96 -2.99
CA ASP A 165 18.09 7.13 -4.29
C ASP A 165 17.14 5.96 -4.59
N TRP A 166 16.06 5.85 -3.82
CA TRP A 166 15.03 4.81 -3.99
C TRP A 166 14.40 4.82 -5.39
N ASP A 167 14.10 3.63 -5.92
CA ASP A 167 13.46 3.48 -7.24
C ASP A 167 11.94 3.70 -7.14
N CYS A 168 11.31 3.11 -6.12
CA CYS A 168 9.90 3.26 -5.84
C CYS A 168 9.57 3.32 -4.34
N LEU A 169 8.34 3.73 -4.09
CA LEU A 169 7.73 3.89 -2.79
C LEU A 169 6.57 2.90 -2.69
N ILE A 170 6.44 2.26 -1.53
CA ILE A 170 5.25 1.49 -1.16
C ILE A 170 4.59 2.21 0.00
N PHE A 171 3.35 2.61 -0.20
CA PHE A 171 2.49 3.24 0.79
C PHE A 171 1.66 2.15 1.44
N HIS A 172 1.89 1.90 2.73
CA HIS A 172 1.42 0.69 3.37
C HIS A 172 0.71 0.98 4.69
N ASP A 173 -0.58 0.66 4.77
CA ASP A 173 -1.30 0.76 6.03
C ASP A 173 -0.77 -0.27 7.04
N VAL A 174 -0.71 0.11 8.31
CA VAL A 174 -0.08 -0.72 9.35
C VAL A 174 -0.81 -2.05 9.60
N ASP A 175 -2.07 -2.16 9.16
CA ASP A 175 -2.97 -3.28 9.46
C ASP A 175 -3.27 -4.19 8.27
N HIS A 176 -2.56 -4.08 7.15
CA HIS A 176 -2.79 -4.94 5.99
C HIS A 176 -1.67 -5.96 5.79
N LEU A 177 -1.99 -7.25 5.91
CA LEU A 177 -1.04 -8.35 5.83
C LEU A 177 -1.26 -9.13 4.54
N MET A 178 -0.27 -9.15 3.64
CA MET A 178 -0.38 -9.89 2.38
C MET A 178 -0.55 -11.39 2.62
N GLU A 179 -1.43 -12.04 1.86
CA GLU A 179 -1.63 -13.49 1.95
C GLU A 179 -0.76 -14.27 0.96
N ASN A 180 0.06 -13.60 0.15
CA ASN A 180 0.84 -14.26 -0.89
C ASN A 180 2.20 -13.59 -1.12
N ASP A 181 3.32 -14.31 -0.88
CA ASP A 181 4.67 -13.75 -1.05
C ASP A 181 5.04 -13.49 -2.52
N ARG A 182 4.22 -13.96 -3.48
CA ARG A 182 4.33 -13.67 -4.92
C ARG A 182 3.68 -12.34 -5.32
N ASN A 183 3.03 -11.63 -4.40
CA ASN A 183 2.68 -10.23 -4.61
C ASN A 183 3.92 -9.35 -4.43
N TYR A 184 4.73 -9.29 -5.49
CA TYR A 184 6.07 -8.71 -5.47
C TYR A 184 6.06 -7.19 -5.24
N TYR A 185 6.72 -6.71 -4.17
CA TYR A 185 6.81 -5.28 -3.83
C TYR A 185 7.91 -4.51 -4.60
N GLY A 186 8.52 -5.13 -5.61
CA GLY A 186 9.43 -4.43 -6.51
C GLY A 186 8.71 -3.46 -7.45
N CYS A 187 9.48 -2.61 -8.11
CA CYS A 187 8.97 -1.47 -8.87
C CYS A 187 8.45 -1.84 -10.27
N THR A 188 7.66 -2.91 -10.39
CA THR A 188 7.09 -3.38 -11.66
C THR A 188 5.65 -2.89 -11.80
N ASP A 189 5.28 -2.47 -13.03
CA ASP A 189 3.92 -2.04 -13.38
C ASP A 189 3.37 -0.88 -12.53
N MET A 190 4.22 0.04 -12.09
CA MET A 190 3.80 1.19 -11.27
C MET A 190 3.09 2.27 -12.11
N PRO A 191 2.09 2.99 -11.58
CA PRO A 191 1.51 2.88 -10.23
C PRO A 191 0.75 1.57 -10.03
N ARG A 192 0.89 0.97 -8.85
CA ARG A 192 0.38 -0.37 -8.58
C ARG A 192 -0.45 -0.41 -7.32
N HIS A 193 -1.63 -1.01 -7.40
CA HIS A 193 -2.49 -1.30 -6.24
C HIS A 193 -2.25 -2.73 -5.80
N PHE A 194 -1.64 -2.93 -4.63
CA PHE A 194 -1.28 -4.26 -4.14
C PHE A 194 -2.44 -4.91 -3.38
N ALA A 195 -3.13 -4.16 -2.52
CA ALA A 195 -4.21 -4.65 -1.65
C ALA A 195 -5.59 -4.69 -2.33
N VAL A 196 -5.68 -5.40 -3.46
CA VAL A 196 -6.89 -5.44 -4.30
C VAL A 196 -8.08 -6.12 -3.62
N LYS A 197 -7.81 -7.19 -2.86
CA LYS A 197 -8.83 -8.04 -2.25
C LYS A 197 -8.60 -8.10 -0.75
N LEU A 198 -9.30 -7.24 -0.01
CA LEU A 198 -9.22 -7.19 1.45
C LEU A 198 -10.32 -8.07 2.06
N ASP A 199 -9.95 -8.86 3.07
CA ASP A 199 -10.87 -9.70 3.85
C ASP A 199 -12.08 -8.94 4.44
N LYS A 200 -11.86 -7.72 4.94
CA LYS A 200 -12.90 -6.83 5.47
C LYS A 200 -13.96 -6.45 4.43
N TYR A 201 -13.64 -6.58 3.14
CA TYR A 201 -14.56 -6.40 2.02
C TYR A 201 -14.92 -7.73 1.35
N SER A 202 -14.84 -8.85 2.10
CA SER A 202 -15.11 -10.20 1.59
C SER A 202 -14.29 -10.56 0.35
N TYR A 203 -13.04 -10.06 0.28
CA TYR A 203 -12.14 -10.23 -0.86
C TYR A 203 -12.68 -9.69 -2.19
N MET A 204 -13.60 -8.73 -2.14
CA MET A 204 -14.09 -7.97 -3.29
C MET A 204 -13.44 -6.59 -3.33
N LEU A 205 -13.12 -6.12 -4.54
CA LEU A 205 -12.70 -4.74 -4.74
C LEU A 205 -13.93 -3.83 -4.50
N PRO A 206 -13.88 -2.85 -3.59
CA PRO A 206 -15.04 -2.04 -3.24
C PRO A 206 -15.66 -1.28 -4.43
N TYR A 207 -14.80 -0.70 -5.26
CA TYR A 207 -15.12 0.00 -6.51
C TYR A 207 -13.84 0.16 -7.34
N ASN A 208 -13.97 0.48 -8.64
CA ASN A 208 -12.87 0.40 -9.59
C ASN A 208 -11.72 1.37 -9.29
N GLU A 209 -12.03 2.54 -8.73
CA GLU A 209 -11.09 3.61 -8.41
C GLU A 209 -10.38 3.41 -7.06
N PHE A 210 -10.79 2.40 -6.28
CA PHE A 210 -10.23 2.14 -4.96
C PHE A 210 -8.72 1.90 -5.03
N PHE A 211 -7.96 2.76 -4.32
CA PHE A 211 -6.50 2.75 -4.32
C PHE A 211 -5.89 2.82 -2.90
N GLY A 212 -6.70 2.50 -1.89
CA GLY A 212 -6.33 2.47 -0.48
C GLY A 212 -5.60 1.19 -0.06
N GLY A 213 -5.30 1.10 1.23
CA GLY A 213 -4.66 -0.07 1.83
C GLY A 213 -3.16 -0.14 1.55
N VAL A 214 -2.77 -0.76 0.42
CA VAL A 214 -1.37 -0.83 -0.02
C VAL A 214 -1.25 -0.51 -1.49
N SER A 215 -0.48 0.53 -1.80
CA SER A 215 -0.22 1.00 -3.16
C SER A 215 1.25 1.38 -3.34
N GLY A 216 1.71 1.53 -4.59
CA GLY A 216 3.06 1.95 -4.87
C GLY A 216 3.18 2.79 -6.12
N LEU A 217 4.21 3.65 -6.13
CA LEU A 217 4.56 4.51 -7.25
C LEU A 217 6.08 4.55 -7.40
N MET A 218 6.57 4.66 -8.64
CA MET A 218 7.96 5.07 -8.87
C MET A 218 8.21 6.45 -8.26
N VAL A 219 9.42 6.70 -7.77
CA VAL A 219 9.79 8.03 -7.24
C VAL A 219 9.53 9.13 -8.27
N LYS A 220 9.82 8.88 -9.55
CA LYS A 220 9.53 9.82 -10.65
C LYS A 220 8.03 10.11 -10.84
N GLN A 221 7.18 9.08 -10.68
CA GLN A 221 5.73 9.22 -10.81
C GLN A 221 5.17 10.01 -9.63
N PHE A 222 5.60 9.68 -8.41
CA PHE A 222 5.18 10.37 -7.20
C PHE A 222 5.55 11.86 -7.22
N LYS A 223 6.78 12.20 -7.65
CA LYS A 223 7.18 13.59 -7.87
C LYS A 223 6.32 14.28 -8.93
N ARG A 224 6.05 13.62 -10.07
CA ARG A 224 5.27 14.20 -11.18
C ARG A 224 3.84 14.55 -10.77
N ILE A 225 3.22 13.76 -9.89
CA ILE A 225 1.85 14.01 -9.43
C ILE A 225 1.77 14.98 -8.24
N ASN A 226 2.89 15.58 -7.83
CA ASN A 226 3.01 16.39 -6.61
C ASN A 226 2.67 15.61 -5.33
N GLY A 227 2.91 14.29 -5.30
CA GLY A 227 2.59 13.42 -4.18
C GLY A 227 1.09 13.36 -3.80
N PHE A 228 0.82 12.94 -2.57
CA PHE A 228 -0.52 12.89 -1.99
C PHE A 228 -1.09 14.29 -1.67
N PRO A 229 -2.42 14.47 -1.53
CA PRO A 229 -3.00 15.69 -0.97
C PRO A 229 -2.73 15.83 0.54
N ASN A 230 -2.41 17.03 1.03
CA ASN A 230 -2.26 17.28 2.47
C ASN A 230 -3.58 17.72 3.15
N ALA A 231 -4.63 17.99 2.37
CA ALA A 231 -5.89 18.55 2.89
C ALA A 231 -6.84 17.55 3.58
N PHE A 232 -6.59 16.25 3.51
CA PHE A 232 -7.49 15.23 4.06
C PHE A 232 -7.20 14.95 5.54
N TRP A 233 -7.93 15.65 6.42
CA TRP A 233 -7.81 15.54 7.88
C TRP A 233 -8.93 14.66 8.45
N GLY A 234 -8.65 13.37 8.65
CA GLY A 234 -9.61 12.36 9.08
C GLY A 234 -9.74 11.22 8.08
N TRP A 235 -10.78 10.40 8.23
CA TRP A 235 -10.91 9.17 7.45
C TRP A 235 -11.59 9.37 6.08
N GLY A 236 -10.87 8.98 5.03
CA GLY A 236 -11.38 8.65 3.70
C GLY A 236 -11.27 9.73 2.62
N GLY A 237 -11.06 9.29 1.38
CA GLY A 237 -11.07 10.08 0.15
C GLY A 237 -9.70 10.54 -0.32
N GLU A 238 -8.65 10.38 0.48
CA GLU A 238 -7.29 10.76 0.11
C GLU A 238 -6.65 9.77 -0.88
N ASP A 239 -7.06 8.51 -0.82
CA ASP A 239 -6.71 7.44 -1.76
C ASP A 239 -7.45 7.59 -3.09
N ASP A 240 -8.71 8.02 -3.07
CA ASP A 240 -9.48 8.41 -4.26
C ASP A 240 -8.84 9.64 -4.95
N ASP A 241 -8.36 10.62 -4.18
CA ASP A 241 -7.64 11.77 -4.72
C ASP A 241 -6.29 11.34 -5.32
N LEU A 242 -5.57 10.39 -4.70
CA LEU A 242 -4.37 9.81 -5.30
C LEU A 242 -4.68 9.13 -6.64
N TRP A 243 -5.77 8.35 -6.73
CA TRP A 243 -6.20 7.74 -7.99
C TRP A 243 -6.42 8.80 -9.07
N ASN A 244 -7.16 9.86 -8.75
CA ASN A 244 -7.41 10.99 -9.66
C ASN A 244 -6.11 11.64 -10.13
N ARG A 245 -5.18 11.94 -9.21
CA ARG A 245 -3.87 12.52 -9.51
C ARG A 245 -3.03 11.67 -10.46
N VAL A 246 -3.10 10.35 -10.30
CA VAL A 246 -2.45 9.37 -11.18
C VAL A 246 -3.07 9.41 -12.57
N GLN A 247 -4.41 9.43 -12.66
CA GLN A 247 -5.13 9.54 -13.95
C GLN A 247 -4.84 10.86 -14.66
N PHE A 248 -4.81 11.99 -13.94
CA PHE A 248 -4.49 13.31 -14.51
C PHE A 248 -3.08 13.41 -15.08
N ALA A 249 -2.15 12.56 -14.60
CA ALA A 249 -0.81 12.44 -15.13
C ALA A 249 -0.67 11.43 -16.29
N ASN A 250 -1.80 10.88 -16.78
CA ASN A 250 -1.89 9.85 -17.81
C ASN A 250 -1.18 8.54 -17.44
N TYR A 251 -1.27 8.14 -16.17
CA TYR A 251 -0.83 6.84 -15.71
C TYR A 251 -2.02 5.91 -15.46
N SER A 252 -1.86 4.63 -15.77
CA SER A 252 -2.83 3.58 -15.47
C SER A 252 -2.39 2.82 -14.23
N VAL A 253 -3.33 2.51 -13.33
CA VAL A 253 -3.05 1.72 -12.14
C VAL A 253 -3.08 0.24 -12.50
N SER A 254 -1.98 -0.47 -12.24
CA SER A 254 -1.94 -1.93 -12.36
C SER A 254 -2.42 -2.62 -11.08
N ARG A 255 -2.86 -3.88 -11.22
CA ARG A 255 -3.32 -4.72 -10.12
C ARG A 255 -2.81 -6.14 -10.30
N PRO A 256 -2.37 -6.84 -9.24
CA PRO A 256 -2.05 -8.25 -9.29
C PRO A 256 -3.28 -9.09 -9.64
N HIS A 257 -3.08 -10.15 -10.43
CA HIS A 257 -4.16 -11.03 -10.87
C HIS A 257 -4.60 -12.00 -9.76
N GLY A 258 -5.86 -12.43 -9.84
CA GLY A 258 -6.39 -13.55 -9.04
C GLY A 258 -6.22 -13.34 -7.54
N ASP A 259 -5.64 -14.32 -6.86
CA ASP A 259 -5.48 -14.33 -5.41
C ASP A 259 -4.16 -13.73 -4.92
N LEU A 260 -3.32 -13.25 -5.84
CA LEU A 260 -2.07 -12.57 -5.48
C LEU A 260 -2.33 -11.27 -4.70
N GLY A 261 -3.40 -10.55 -5.05
CA GLY A 261 -3.78 -9.29 -4.39
C GLY A 261 -4.57 -9.44 -3.09
N ARG A 262 -4.56 -10.62 -2.46
CA ARG A 262 -5.32 -10.89 -1.23
C ARG A 262 -4.56 -10.46 0.02
N TYR A 263 -5.27 -9.80 0.92
CA TYR A 263 -4.76 -9.27 2.18
C TYR A 263 -5.77 -9.53 3.29
N MET A 264 -5.24 -9.88 4.46
CA MET A 264 -6.01 -9.86 5.70
C MET A 264 -5.78 -8.53 6.43
N SER A 265 -6.83 -8.02 7.06
CA SER A 265 -6.81 -6.77 7.82
C SER A 265 -6.76 -7.12 9.31
N ILE A 266 -5.75 -6.63 10.04
CA ILE A 266 -5.72 -6.76 11.50
C ILE A 266 -6.99 -6.11 12.05
N PRO A 267 -7.86 -6.86 12.75
CA PRO A 267 -9.11 -6.33 13.25
C PRO A 267 -8.85 -5.13 14.14
N HIS A 268 -9.44 -4.00 13.76
CA HIS A 268 -9.49 -2.83 14.61
C HIS A 268 -10.80 -2.13 14.36
N HIS A 269 -11.27 -1.45 15.39
CA HIS A 269 -12.41 -0.60 15.24
C HIS A 269 -11.94 0.83 15.00
N HIS A 270 -12.36 1.46 13.90
CA HIS A 270 -12.35 2.93 13.74
C HIS A 270 -13.30 3.64 14.74
N ARG A 271 -13.55 3.05 15.93
CA ARG A 271 -14.41 3.60 16.97
C ARG A 271 -13.81 4.93 17.41
N GLY A 272 -14.40 6.02 16.93
CA GLY A 272 -14.00 7.40 17.27
C GLY A 272 -13.37 8.20 16.13
N GLU A 273 -13.05 7.59 14.98
CA GLU A 273 -12.56 8.33 13.81
C GLU A 273 -13.75 8.85 12.99
N ALA A 274 -14.04 10.14 13.11
CA ALA A 274 -15.08 10.77 12.32
C ALA A 274 -14.73 10.72 10.82
N GLN A 275 -15.69 10.30 9.99
CA GLN A 275 -15.56 10.43 8.54
C GLN A 275 -15.35 11.90 8.19
N PHE A 276 -14.38 12.18 7.34
CA PHE A 276 -14.12 13.55 6.92
C PHE A 276 -15.16 13.99 5.90
N LEU A 277 -16.22 14.68 6.35
CA LEU A 277 -17.32 15.13 5.47
C LEU A 277 -16.84 16.10 4.37
N GLY A 278 -15.77 16.86 4.63
CA GLY A 278 -15.17 17.76 3.64
C GLY A 278 -14.54 17.06 2.44
N ARG A 279 -14.35 15.72 2.49
CA ARG A 279 -13.71 14.93 1.41
C ARG A 279 -14.40 15.12 0.05
N TYR A 280 -15.72 15.25 0.02
CA TYR A 280 -16.46 15.41 -1.24
C TYR A 280 -16.12 16.73 -1.94
N SER A 281 -15.95 17.81 -1.18
CA SER A 281 -15.50 19.09 -1.73
C SER A 281 -14.06 18.97 -2.24
N LEU A 282 -13.17 18.38 -1.44
CA LEU A 282 -11.77 18.20 -1.83
C LEU A 282 -11.60 17.36 -3.10
N LEU A 283 -12.39 16.29 -3.24
CA LEU A 283 -12.40 15.41 -4.41
C LEU A 283 -12.94 16.11 -5.65
N ARG A 284 -13.99 16.92 -5.51
CA ARG A 284 -14.53 17.71 -6.62
C ARG A 284 -13.49 18.65 -7.23
N HIS A 285 -12.60 19.18 -6.39
CA HIS A 285 -11.53 20.11 -6.78
C HIS A 285 -10.15 19.44 -6.89
N SER A 286 -10.10 18.10 -7.02
CA SER A 286 -8.85 17.33 -7.02
C SER A 286 -7.84 17.83 -8.08
N LYS A 287 -8.33 18.09 -9.31
CA LYS A 287 -7.50 18.50 -10.44
C LYS A 287 -6.87 19.88 -10.25
N GLU A 288 -7.65 20.82 -9.74
CA GLU A 288 -7.21 22.19 -9.45
C GLU A 288 -6.21 22.18 -8.28
N ARG A 289 -6.53 21.43 -7.22
CA ARG A 289 -5.74 21.35 -5.99
C ARG A 289 -4.40 20.66 -6.20
N GLN A 290 -4.29 19.68 -7.10
CA GLN A 290 -3.05 18.91 -7.29
C GLN A 290 -1.80 19.78 -7.49
N LYS A 291 -1.94 20.95 -8.14
CA LYS A 291 -0.82 21.86 -8.41
C LYS A 291 -0.32 22.63 -7.18
N VAL A 292 -1.14 22.77 -6.14
CA VAL A 292 -0.82 23.59 -4.96
C VAL A 292 -0.87 22.83 -3.63
N ASP A 293 -1.47 21.64 -3.63
CA ASP A 293 -1.62 20.78 -2.45
C ASP A 293 -0.88 19.46 -2.68
N GLY A 294 0.25 19.30 -2.00
CA GLY A 294 1.05 18.07 -2.01
C GLY A 294 2.49 18.28 -1.55
N LEU A 295 3.46 17.78 -2.30
CA LEU A 295 4.88 17.87 -1.91
C LEU A 295 5.39 19.31 -1.83
N ASN A 296 4.87 20.20 -2.68
CA ASN A 296 5.31 21.57 -2.81
C ASN A 296 4.87 22.52 -1.69
N ASN A 297 3.75 22.25 -1.01
CA ASN A 297 3.28 23.06 0.12
C ASN A 297 3.48 22.40 1.50
N LEU A 298 4.13 21.23 1.54
CA LEU A 298 4.39 20.51 2.79
C LEU A 298 5.52 21.14 3.61
N ASN A 299 5.18 21.66 4.80
CA ASN A 299 6.09 22.12 5.84
C ASN A 299 5.96 21.23 7.10
N TYR A 300 7.07 20.89 7.77
CA TYR A 300 7.09 20.07 8.98
C TYR A 300 8.51 20.05 9.59
N SER A 301 8.60 19.63 10.85
CA SER A 301 9.86 19.43 11.56
C SER A 301 9.90 18.00 12.13
N PRO A 302 10.73 17.10 11.57
CA PRO A 302 10.77 15.71 12.01
C PRO A 302 11.71 15.50 13.21
N LEU A 303 11.31 14.61 14.11
CA LEU A 303 12.19 13.93 15.05
C LEU A 303 12.46 12.52 14.51
N ILE A 304 13.73 12.19 14.25
CA ILE A 304 14.10 10.92 13.62
C ILE A 304 14.85 10.05 14.64
N SER A 305 14.42 8.80 14.79
CA SER A 305 15.15 7.75 15.50
C SER A 305 15.25 6.50 14.64
N ARG A 306 16.34 5.74 14.78
CA ARG A 306 16.61 4.54 13.97
C ARG A 306 16.76 3.32 14.87
N SER A 307 15.86 2.36 14.74
CA SER A 307 15.96 1.03 15.38
C SER A 307 16.57 0.02 14.40
N ARG A 308 16.67 -1.25 14.77
CA ARG A 308 17.10 -2.29 13.83
C ARG A 308 16.05 -2.58 12.75
N LEU A 309 14.76 -2.51 13.09
CA LEU A 309 13.68 -2.92 12.20
C LEU A 309 13.10 -1.79 11.35
N PHE A 310 13.23 -0.52 11.75
CA PHE A 310 12.71 0.62 11.00
C PHE A 310 13.35 1.94 11.41
N THR A 311 13.13 2.97 10.60
CA THR A 311 13.35 4.37 10.96
C THR A 311 12.03 4.98 11.41
N ASN A 312 11.97 5.50 12.64
CA ASN A 312 10.83 6.26 13.14
C ASN A 312 10.98 7.73 12.80
N ILE A 313 9.94 8.33 12.23
CA ILE A 313 9.86 9.74 11.90
C ILE A 313 8.63 10.31 12.61
N THR A 314 8.84 10.93 13.77
CA THR A 314 7.76 11.55 14.53
C THR A 314 7.59 13.00 14.08
N VAL A 315 6.37 13.39 13.72
CA VAL A 315 6.03 14.76 13.28
C VAL A 315 4.74 15.24 13.94
N SER A 316 4.72 16.52 14.33
CA SER A 316 3.49 17.21 14.74
C SER A 316 2.91 17.94 13.55
N LEU A 317 1.76 17.47 13.05
CA LEU A 317 1.11 18.05 11.87
C LEU A 317 -0.08 18.92 12.27
N SER A 318 -0.33 19.99 11.51
CA SER A 318 -1.56 20.80 11.60
C SER A 318 -1.94 21.34 10.23
N ARG A 319 -3.20 21.78 10.06
CA ARG A 319 -3.70 22.37 8.80
C ARG A 319 -2.85 23.56 8.31
N LYS A 320 -2.23 24.31 9.23
CA LYS A 320 -1.38 25.47 8.90
C LYS A 320 -0.05 25.09 8.25
N LEU A 321 0.37 23.84 8.39
CA LEU A 321 1.64 23.34 7.88
C LEU A 321 1.56 22.86 6.42
N ALA A 322 0.37 22.79 5.87
CA ALA A 322 0.13 22.64 4.43
C ALA A 322 -1.07 23.51 4.06
N PRO A 323 -0.90 24.84 3.98
CA PRO A 323 -1.99 25.73 3.65
C PRO A 323 -2.49 25.39 2.25
N VAL A 324 -3.80 25.21 2.14
CA VAL A 324 -4.51 25.06 0.89
C VAL A 324 -5.39 26.30 0.80
N ALA A 325 -5.27 27.08 -0.29
CA ALA A 325 -6.17 28.21 -0.51
C ALA A 325 -7.63 27.71 -0.48
N ASP A 326 -8.58 28.52 -0.01
CA ASP A 326 -9.98 28.11 0.02
C ASP A 326 -10.44 27.73 -1.40
N TYR A 327 -10.96 26.51 -1.57
CA TYR A 327 -11.50 25.95 -2.81
C TYR A 327 -12.99 25.64 -2.66
#